data_AF-A0A9D7KJL4-F1
#
_entry.id   AF-A0A9D7KJL4-F1
#
_cell.length_a   1.000
_cell.length_b   1.000
_cell.length_c   1.000
_cell.angle_alpha   90.00
_cell.angle_beta   90.00
_cell.angle_gamma   90.00
#
_symmetry.space_group_name_H-M   'P 1'
#
loop_
_entity.id
_entity.type
_entity.pdbx_description
1 polymer ?
#
loop_
_entity_poly.entity_id
_entity_poly.type
_entity_poly.pdbx_seq_one_letter_code
_entity_poly.pdbx_strand_id
1 'polypeptide(L)'
;MFRMFVDDPDKYPQKMPRRRSEITMRMKNELFPKIKNNVIINQKVTPDQLPKLDRPFKFDGLGKNGKLLTITGFDIDNSPDILYSHYQRYETVRHYLLEATELSGTEFLVIDEPRKNSKENFLFYDRILKLKAEVIIRPMDFETIINFVHSNEVKKFDLDHLLKTVDRV
;
A
#
# COMPACT_ATOMS: atom_id res chain seq x y z
N MET A 1 20.16 -26.25 -32.81
CA MET A 1 19.76 -27.04 -31.62
C MET A 1 19.85 -26.11 -30.42
N PHE A 2 18.73 -25.55 -29.96
CA PHE A 2 18.68 -24.61 -28.83
C PHE A 2 18.54 -25.41 -27.53
N ARG A 3 19.46 -25.24 -26.58
CA ARG A 3 19.31 -25.79 -25.22
C ARG A 3 18.48 -24.80 -24.41
N MET A 4 17.27 -25.22 -24.05
CA MET A 4 16.40 -24.52 -23.11
C MET A 4 16.96 -24.77 -21.71
N PHE A 5 17.44 -23.73 -21.03
CA PHE A 5 17.75 -23.81 -19.61
C PHE A 5 16.41 -23.82 -18.87
N VAL A 6 16.06 -24.97 -18.30
CA VAL A 6 14.98 -25.05 -17.32
C VAL A 6 15.56 -24.48 -16.04
N ASP A 7 15.22 -23.23 -15.73
CA ASP A 7 15.50 -22.66 -14.42
C ASP A 7 14.79 -23.54 -13.38
N ASP A 8 15.59 -24.23 -12.59
CA ASP A 8 15.17 -25.09 -11.48
C ASP A 8 14.77 -24.16 -10.31
N PRO A 9 13.46 -23.96 -10.05
CA PRO A 9 13.00 -22.98 -9.06
C PRO A 9 13.43 -23.35 -7.62
N ASP A 10 13.91 -24.58 -7.40
CA ASP A 10 14.34 -25.07 -6.09
C ASP A 10 15.83 -24.78 -5.80
N LYS A 11 16.61 -24.28 -6.78
CA LYS A 11 18.05 -23.97 -6.60
C LYS A 11 18.36 -22.64 -5.92
N TYR A 12 17.37 -21.79 -5.68
CA TYR A 12 17.57 -20.51 -4.99
C TYR A 12 16.64 -20.41 -3.77
N PRO A 13 16.99 -21.01 -2.62
CA PRO A 13 16.34 -20.66 -1.38
C PRO A 13 16.67 -19.19 -1.06
N GLN A 14 15.80 -18.26 -1.45
CA GLN A 14 15.86 -16.87 -1.02
C GLN A 14 15.50 -16.77 0.47
N LYS A 15 16.40 -17.25 1.33
CA LYS A 15 16.43 -16.92 2.75
C LYS A 15 17.37 -15.72 2.95
N MET A 16 16.94 -14.55 2.50
CA MET A 16 17.40 -13.32 3.16
C MET A 16 16.43 -13.02 4.30
N PRO A 17 16.89 -12.80 5.54
CA PRO A 17 16.03 -12.23 6.56
C PRO A 17 15.60 -10.85 6.04
N ARG A 18 14.31 -10.69 5.75
CA ARG A 18 13.73 -9.39 5.39
C ARG A 18 14.03 -8.45 6.56
N ARG A 19 15.01 -7.56 6.41
CA ARG A 19 15.08 -6.38 7.27
C ARG A 19 13.68 -5.78 7.22
N ARG A 20 13.01 -5.66 8.37
CA ARG A 20 11.73 -4.95 8.40
C ARG A 20 12.03 -3.56 7.83
N SER A 21 11.28 -3.19 6.81
CA SER A 21 11.36 -1.87 6.20
C SER A 21 11.39 -0.79 7.27
N GLU A 22 12.32 0.15 7.15
CA GLU A 22 12.43 1.30 8.04
C GLU A 22 11.10 2.07 8.09
N ILE A 23 10.45 2.23 6.93
CA ILE A 23 9.13 2.86 6.82
C ILE A 23 8.08 2.06 7.58
N THR A 24 8.00 0.74 7.38
CA THR A 24 7.03 -0.09 8.10
C THR A 24 7.25 -0.03 9.62
N MET A 25 8.50 0.03 10.08
CA MET A 25 8.81 0.20 11.50
C MET A 25 8.37 1.57 12.02
N ARG A 26 8.69 2.65 11.30
CA ARG A 26 8.32 4.01 11.66
C ARG A 26 6.80 4.20 11.69
N MET A 27 6.08 3.72 10.68
CA MET A 27 4.61 3.77 10.67
C MET A 27 4.02 3.05 11.90
N LYS A 28 4.56 1.88 12.26
CA LYS A 28 4.09 1.12 13.43
C LYS A 28 4.37 1.80 14.77
N ASN A 29 5.49 2.49 14.88
CA ASN A 29 5.96 3.07 16.14
C ASN A 29 5.48 4.52 16.33
N GLU A 30 5.33 5.29 15.26
CA GLU A 30 5.08 6.74 15.31
C GLU A 30 3.66 7.10 14.85
N LEU A 31 3.20 6.54 13.72
CA LEU A 31 1.93 6.91 13.09
C LEU A 31 0.74 6.13 13.68
N PHE A 32 0.79 4.81 13.57
CA PHE A 32 -0.32 3.92 13.93
C PHE A 32 -0.81 4.07 15.37
N PRO A 33 0.05 4.24 16.40
CA PRO A 33 -0.44 4.41 17.77
C PRO A 33 -1.38 5.60 17.94
N LYS A 34 -1.21 6.64 17.11
CA LYS A 34 -2.01 7.88 17.16
C LYS A 34 -3.33 7.76 16.38
N ILE A 35 -3.35 7.00 15.28
CA ILE A 35 -4.53 6.92 14.40
C ILE A 35 -5.30 5.58 14.48
N LYS A 36 -4.81 4.58 15.23
CA LYS A 36 -5.39 3.22 15.28
C LYS A 36 -6.84 3.11 15.69
N ASN A 37 -7.42 4.14 16.32
CA ASN A 37 -8.84 4.15 16.68
C ASN A 37 -9.72 4.62 15.52
N ASN A 38 -9.14 5.35 14.57
CA ASN A 38 -9.82 5.98 13.44
C ASN A 38 -9.68 5.20 12.14
N VAL A 39 -8.60 4.42 11.99
CA VAL A 39 -8.33 3.64 10.77
C VAL A 39 -8.10 2.17 11.08
N ILE A 40 -8.48 1.31 10.14
CA ILE A 40 -8.13 -0.11 10.10
C ILE A 40 -6.67 -0.21 9.69
N ILE A 41 -5.88 -0.98 10.44
CA ILE A 41 -4.44 -1.09 10.24
C ILE A 41 -4.09 -2.56 10.04
N ASN A 42 -3.13 -2.83 9.15
CA ASN A 42 -2.63 -4.16 8.86
C ASN A 42 -3.67 -5.12 8.24
N GLN A 43 -4.68 -4.59 7.56
CA GLN A 43 -5.73 -5.39 6.96
C GLN A 43 -5.24 -6.10 5.71
N LYS A 44 -5.49 -7.40 5.62
CA LYS A 44 -5.15 -8.22 4.45
C LYS A 44 -6.37 -8.37 3.56
N VAL A 45 -6.19 -8.17 2.26
CA VAL A 45 -7.17 -8.47 1.21
C VAL A 45 -6.63 -9.64 0.41
N THR A 46 -7.42 -10.72 0.30
CA THR A 46 -7.02 -11.95 -0.42
C THR A 46 -7.67 -12.05 -1.79
N PRO A 47 -7.14 -12.88 -2.70
CA PRO A 47 -7.80 -13.18 -3.97
C PRO A 47 -9.23 -13.70 -3.80
N ASP A 48 -9.53 -14.45 -2.73
CA ASP A 48 -10.89 -14.92 -2.44
C ASP A 48 -11.89 -13.78 -2.17
N GLN A 49 -11.40 -12.64 -1.67
CA GLN A 49 -12.20 -11.43 -1.42
C GLN A 49 -12.20 -10.46 -2.60
N LEU A 50 -11.21 -10.58 -3.50
CA LEU A 50 -11.05 -9.75 -4.68
C LEU A 50 -10.32 -10.56 -5.76
N PRO A 51 -11.03 -11.28 -6.65
CA PRO A 51 -10.43 -12.18 -7.64
C PRO A 51 -9.46 -11.53 -8.62
N LYS A 52 -9.50 -10.19 -8.75
CA LYS A 52 -8.55 -9.39 -9.54
C LYS A 52 -7.13 -9.36 -8.91
N LEU A 53 -6.96 -9.80 -7.67
CA LEU A 53 -5.65 -9.93 -7.03
C LEU A 53 -5.00 -11.27 -7.35
N ASP A 54 -3.76 -11.22 -7.83
CA ASP A 54 -2.91 -12.40 -8.06
C ASP A 54 -2.38 -13.02 -6.75
N ARG A 55 -2.31 -12.21 -5.69
CA ARG A 55 -1.85 -12.61 -4.35
C ARG A 55 -2.34 -11.62 -3.31
N PRO A 56 -2.33 -12.00 -2.02
CA PRO A 56 -2.82 -11.09 -1.00
C PRO A 56 -2.06 -9.76 -0.92
N PHE A 57 -2.80 -8.69 -0.69
CA PHE A 57 -2.29 -7.35 -0.45
C PHE A 57 -2.61 -6.92 0.99
N LYS A 58 -1.80 -6.02 1.55
CA LYS A 58 -1.97 -5.56 2.92
C LYS A 58 -2.04 -4.03 2.95
N PHE A 59 -3.13 -3.50 3.48
CA PHE A 59 -3.26 -2.07 3.78
C PHE A 59 -2.67 -1.73 5.13
N ASP A 60 -1.96 -0.60 5.16
CA ASP A 60 -1.36 -0.05 6.35
C ASP A 60 -2.35 0.85 7.11
N GLY A 61 -3.22 1.58 6.41
CA GLY A 61 -4.31 2.36 7.00
C GLY A 61 -5.51 2.49 6.07
N LEU A 62 -6.70 2.28 6.59
CA LEU A 62 -7.96 2.42 5.85
C LEU A 62 -9.04 3.05 6.73
N GLY A 63 -9.68 4.12 6.28
CA GLY A 63 -10.76 4.78 7.02
C GLY A 63 -11.70 5.54 6.09
N LYS A 64 -12.75 6.15 6.65
CA LYS A 64 -13.64 7.02 5.88
C LYS A 64 -14.22 8.17 6.69
N ASN A 65 -14.50 9.28 6.02
CA ASN A 65 -15.43 10.33 6.46
C ASN A 65 -16.02 11.05 5.22
N GLY A 66 -17.09 10.53 4.62
CA GLY A 66 -17.61 11.02 3.34
C GLY A 66 -16.66 10.88 2.14
N LYS A 67 -15.41 10.48 2.38
CA LYS A 67 -14.35 10.11 1.45
C LYS A 67 -13.58 8.93 2.00
N LEU A 68 -13.06 8.07 1.12
CA LEU A 68 -12.16 6.97 1.48
C LEU A 68 -10.79 7.52 1.82
N LEU A 69 -10.20 7.08 2.92
CA LEU A 69 -8.80 7.36 3.27
C LEU A 69 -7.99 6.07 3.12
N THR A 70 -6.94 6.10 2.30
CA THR A 70 -5.94 5.03 2.23
C THR A 70 -4.56 5.54 2.66
N ILE A 71 -3.84 4.70 3.39
CA ILE A 71 -2.44 4.93 3.77
C ILE A 71 -1.67 3.66 3.43
N THR A 72 -0.60 3.79 2.64
CA THR A 72 0.26 2.67 2.24
C THR A 72 1.73 3.07 2.29
N GLY A 73 2.56 2.23 2.94
CA GLY A 73 4.00 2.41 2.97
C GLY A 73 4.72 1.71 1.82
N PHE A 74 5.65 2.41 1.16
CA PHE A 74 6.49 1.87 0.10
C PHE A 74 7.97 1.93 0.48
N ASP A 75 8.57 0.77 0.71
CA ASP A 75 10.02 0.68 0.90
C ASP A 75 10.74 0.72 -0.44
N ILE A 76 11.16 1.94 -0.79
CA ILE A 76 11.78 2.29 -2.07
C ILE A 76 13.12 1.59 -2.33
N ASP A 77 13.74 0.98 -1.32
CA ASP A 77 15.03 0.28 -1.47
C ASP A 77 14.88 -1.19 -1.88
N ASN A 78 13.64 -1.67 -2.06
CA ASN A 78 13.35 -2.96 -2.69
C ASN A 78 13.71 -2.97 -4.19
N SER A 79 13.69 -4.16 -4.80
CA SER A 79 13.83 -4.26 -6.25
C SER A 79 12.66 -3.58 -6.97
N PRO A 80 12.89 -3.00 -8.17
CA PRO A 80 11.84 -2.39 -8.98
C PRO A 80 10.63 -3.31 -9.21
N ASP A 81 10.85 -4.58 -9.52
CA ASP A 81 9.76 -5.54 -9.74
C ASP A 81 8.86 -5.69 -8.50
N ILE A 82 9.45 -5.68 -7.30
CA ILE A 82 8.70 -5.72 -6.05
C ILE A 82 7.92 -4.42 -5.86
N LEU A 83 8.52 -3.27 -6.15
CA LEU A 83 7.88 -1.95 -6.06
C LEU A 83 6.69 -1.83 -7.00
N TYR A 84 6.89 -2.10 -8.30
CA TYR A 84 5.83 -2.04 -9.30
C TYR A 84 4.71 -3.02 -8.99
N SER A 85 5.03 -4.26 -8.63
CA SER A 85 3.99 -5.23 -8.29
C SER A 85 3.29 -4.92 -6.97
N HIS A 86 3.96 -4.29 -6.00
CA HIS A 86 3.31 -3.80 -4.79
C HIS A 86 2.36 -2.64 -5.10
N TYR A 87 2.79 -1.69 -5.93
CA TYR A 87 2.00 -0.53 -6.34
C TYR A 87 0.79 -0.93 -7.18
N GLN A 88 0.96 -1.83 -8.15
CA GLN A 88 -0.15 -2.34 -8.96
C GLN A 88 -1.23 -3.02 -8.11
N ARG A 89 -0.84 -3.80 -7.10
CA ARG A 89 -1.80 -4.41 -6.18
C ARG A 89 -2.48 -3.37 -5.31
N TYR A 90 -1.76 -2.38 -4.81
CA TYR A 90 -2.34 -1.24 -4.10
C TYR A 90 -3.41 -0.56 -4.97
N GLU A 91 -3.09 -0.21 -6.22
CA GLU A 91 -4.02 0.43 -7.14
C GLU A 91 -5.23 -0.47 -7.45
N THR A 92 -5.01 -1.76 -7.63
CA THR A 92 -6.10 -2.73 -7.86
C THR A 92 -7.09 -2.72 -6.71
N VAL A 93 -6.60 -2.81 -5.47
CA VAL A 93 -7.52 -2.80 -4.33
C VAL A 93 -8.10 -1.41 -4.09
N ARG A 94 -7.33 -0.33 -4.27
CA ARG A 94 -7.84 1.04 -4.13
C ARG A 94 -9.01 1.27 -5.09
N HIS A 95 -8.82 0.97 -6.36
CA HIS A 95 -9.85 1.15 -7.38
C HIS A 95 -11.13 0.39 -7.00
N TYR A 96 -10.98 -0.87 -6.58
CA TYR A 96 -12.10 -1.67 -6.10
C TYR A 96 -12.82 -1.04 -4.90
N LEU A 97 -12.09 -0.51 -3.92
CA LEU A 97 -12.70 0.13 -2.75
C LEU A 97 -13.43 1.42 -3.11
N LEU A 98 -12.91 2.20 -4.07
CA LEU A 98 -13.58 3.41 -4.55
C LEU A 98 -14.87 3.06 -5.30
N GLU A 99 -14.84 2.06 -6.19
CA GLU A 99 -16.03 1.56 -6.88
C GLU A 99 -17.07 1.05 -5.88
N ALA A 100 -16.66 0.21 -4.93
CA ALA A 100 -17.52 -0.41 -3.92
C ALA A 100 -18.17 0.58 -2.95
N THR A 101 -17.53 1.72 -2.71
CA THR A 101 -18.01 2.72 -1.74
C THR A 101 -18.72 3.89 -2.42
N GLU A 102 -18.58 4.05 -3.74
CA GLU A 102 -18.95 5.27 -4.48
C GLU A 102 -18.34 6.55 -3.89
N LEU A 103 -17.26 6.42 -3.10
CA LEU A 103 -16.61 7.55 -2.46
C LEU A 103 -15.47 8.08 -3.33
N SER A 104 -15.21 9.38 -3.20
CA SER A 104 -13.91 9.94 -3.60
C SER A 104 -12.82 9.53 -2.60
N GLY A 105 -11.57 9.48 -3.05
CA GLY A 105 -10.42 9.07 -2.24
C GLY A 105 -9.52 10.23 -1.81
N THR A 106 -9.01 10.16 -0.59
CA THR A 106 -7.79 10.84 -0.15
C THR A 106 -6.73 9.77 0.10
N GLU A 107 -5.58 9.91 -0.54
CA GLU A 107 -4.53 8.89 -0.55
C GLU A 107 -3.24 9.45 0.01
N PHE A 108 -2.70 8.75 1.01
CA PHE A 108 -1.37 9.03 1.54
C PHE A 108 -0.42 7.89 1.20
N LEU A 109 0.53 8.17 0.31
CA LEU A 109 1.63 7.25 0.05
C LEU A 109 2.81 7.63 0.93
N VAL A 110 3.17 6.74 1.84
CA VAL A 110 4.32 6.92 2.72
C VAL A 110 5.54 6.32 2.05
N ILE A 111 6.41 7.17 1.53
CA ILE A 111 7.60 6.77 0.78
C ILE A 111 8.77 7.69 1.12
N ASP A 112 9.94 7.11 1.35
CA ASP A 112 11.19 7.87 1.44
C ASP A 112 11.80 8.04 0.05
N GLU A 113 12.63 9.06 -0.11
CA GLU A 113 13.47 9.20 -1.29
C GLU A 113 14.46 8.02 -1.36
N PRO A 114 14.71 7.45 -2.57
CA PRO A 114 15.66 6.35 -2.72
C PRO A 114 17.06 6.71 -2.21
N ARG A 115 17.60 5.88 -1.31
CA ARG A 115 18.94 6.08 -0.71
C ARG A 115 20.07 5.52 -1.56
N LYS A 116 19.75 4.48 -2.34
CA LYS A 116 20.70 3.80 -3.24
C LYS A 116 20.65 4.46 -4.63
N ASN A 117 21.79 4.46 -5.32
CA ASN A 117 21.91 4.88 -6.73
C ASN A 117 21.24 3.88 -7.72
N SER A 118 20.08 3.33 -7.38
CA SER A 118 19.27 2.59 -8.35
C SER A 118 18.51 3.58 -9.20
N LYS A 119 18.95 3.75 -10.45
CA LYS A 119 18.26 4.58 -11.45
C LYS A 119 16.78 4.18 -11.58
N GLU A 120 16.49 2.89 -11.48
CA GLU A 120 15.13 2.36 -11.61
C GLU A 120 14.25 2.73 -10.42
N ASN A 121 14.79 2.71 -9.19
CA ASN A 121 14.05 3.12 -8.00
C ASN A 121 13.78 4.63 -8.03
N PHE A 122 14.73 5.43 -8.53
CA PHE A 122 14.54 6.86 -8.77
C PHE A 122 13.45 7.12 -9.82
N LEU A 123 13.45 6.37 -10.93
CA LEU A 123 12.40 6.47 -11.95
C LEU A 123 11.03 6.06 -11.41
N PHE A 124 10.95 5.05 -10.54
CA PHE A 124 9.71 4.71 -9.85
C PHE A 124 9.24 5.87 -8.97
N TYR A 125 10.12 6.39 -8.11
CA TYR A 125 9.82 7.51 -7.21
C TYR A 125 9.36 8.77 -7.97
N ASP A 126 10.06 9.16 -9.03
CA ASP A 126 9.70 10.29 -9.89
C ASP A 126 8.36 10.08 -10.62
N ARG A 127 8.05 8.86 -11.05
CA ARG A 127 6.73 8.54 -11.63
C ARG A 127 5.62 8.74 -10.61
N ILE A 128 5.79 8.23 -9.40
CA ILE A 128 4.80 8.37 -8.32
C ILE A 128 4.57 9.86 -7.99
N LEU A 129 5.64 10.67 -7.86
CA LEU A 129 5.54 12.12 -7.66
C LEU A 129 4.73 12.84 -8.75
N LYS A 130 4.75 12.35 -9.98
CA LYS A 130 4.05 12.95 -11.11
C LYS A 130 2.57 12.60 -11.19
N LEU A 131 2.09 11.60 -10.42
CA LEU A 131 0.72 11.09 -10.56
C LEU A 131 -0.37 12.05 -10.06
N LYS A 132 -0.05 13.15 -9.36
CA LYS A 132 -0.95 14.25 -8.89
C LYS A 132 -2.19 13.84 -8.07
N ALA A 133 -2.59 12.57 -8.06
CA ALA A 133 -3.74 12.02 -7.35
C ALA A 133 -3.40 11.61 -5.90
N GLU A 134 -2.12 11.50 -5.57
CA GLU A 134 -1.62 10.95 -4.33
C GLU A 134 -0.90 12.03 -3.50
N VAL A 135 -1.19 12.10 -2.20
CA VAL A 135 -0.39 12.91 -1.27
C VAL A 135 0.79 12.08 -0.82
N ILE A 136 1.95 12.38 -1.37
CA ILE A 136 3.20 11.70 -1.00
C ILE A 136 3.72 12.31 0.30
N ILE A 137 3.80 11.48 1.33
CA ILE A 137 4.22 11.86 2.68
C ILE A 137 5.53 11.16 2.98
N ARG A 138 6.56 11.94 3.26
CA ARG A 138 7.77 11.35 3.84
C ARG A 138 7.44 10.92 5.27
N PRO A 139 8.02 9.84 5.78
CA PRO A 139 7.84 9.41 7.17
C PRO A 139 8.09 10.48 8.24
N MET A 140 8.90 11.51 7.97
CA MET A 140 9.09 12.65 8.88
C MET A 140 7.88 13.58 8.98
N ASP A 141 6.95 13.50 8.02
CA ASP A 141 5.79 14.38 7.87
C ASP A 141 4.49 13.66 8.29
N PHE A 142 4.57 12.65 9.17
CA PHE A 142 3.40 11.90 9.67
C PHE A 142 2.33 12.77 10.32
N GLU A 143 2.71 13.92 10.87
CA GLU A 143 1.79 14.86 11.50
C GLU A 143 0.71 15.35 10.53
N THR A 144 0.99 15.41 9.22
CA THR A 144 0.00 15.70 8.18
C THR A 144 -1.12 14.66 8.15
N ILE A 145 -0.77 13.38 8.23
CA ILE A 145 -1.75 12.28 8.23
C ILE A 145 -2.54 12.28 9.54
N ILE A 146 -1.87 12.48 10.67
CA ILE A 146 -2.48 12.52 12.01
C ILE A 146 -3.51 13.65 12.08
N ASN A 147 -3.10 14.86 11.70
CA ASN A 147 -3.99 16.02 11.66
C ASN A 147 -5.16 15.80 10.70
N PHE A 148 -4.91 15.25 9.52
CA PHE A 148 -5.99 14.93 8.58
C PHE A 148 -7.02 13.98 9.20
N VAL A 149 -6.57 12.88 9.80
CA VAL A 149 -7.43 11.87 10.44
C VAL A 149 -8.28 12.46 11.56
N HIS A 150 -7.71 13.31 12.42
CA HIS A 150 -8.42 13.88 13.56
C HIS A 150 -9.33 15.04 13.15
N SER A 151 -8.86 15.97 12.33
CA SER A 151 -9.64 17.14 11.90
C SER A 151 -10.81 16.77 10.98
N ASN A 152 -10.71 15.67 10.24
CA ASN A 152 -11.77 15.17 9.37
C ASN A 152 -12.52 13.98 9.99
N GLU A 153 -12.50 13.80 11.31
CA GLU A 153 -13.28 12.77 12.02
C GLU A 153 -13.29 11.38 11.34
N VAL A 154 -12.14 10.94 10.82
CA VAL A 154 -12.07 9.69 10.06
C VAL A 154 -12.45 8.52 10.97
N LYS A 155 -13.27 7.61 10.45
CA LYS A 155 -13.76 6.43 11.19
C LYS A 155 -13.42 5.15 10.44
N LYS A 156 -13.25 4.08 11.23
CA LYS A 156 -13.18 2.72 10.70
C LYS A 156 -14.51 2.38 10.04
N PHE A 157 -14.47 1.48 9.07
CA PHE A 157 -15.66 0.88 8.49
C PHE A 157 -15.50 -0.63 8.44
N ASP A 158 -16.61 -1.34 8.26
CA ASP A 158 -16.58 -2.79 8.11
C ASP A 158 -16.15 -3.14 6.68
N LEU A 159 -14.86 -3.44 6.52
CA LEU A 159 -14.30 -3.81 5.23
C LEU A 159 -14.83 -5.18 4.77
N ASP A 160 -14.99 -6.15 5.66
CA ASP A 160 -15.44 -7.49 5.28
C ASP A 160 -16.89 -7.46 4.79
N HIS A 161 -17.73 -6.62 5.38
CA HIS A 161 -19.06 -6.36 4.88
C HIS A 161 -19.02 -5.76 3.47
N LEU A 162 -18.18 -4.74 3.26
CA LEU A 162 -18.03 -4.06 1.98
C LEU A 162 -17.56 -5.00 0.86
N LEU A 163 -16.55 -5.83 1.13
CA LEU A 163 -16.01 -6.77 0.14
C LEU A 163 -17.05 -7.83 -0.26
N LYS A 164 -17.97 -8.21 0.63
CA LYS A 164 -19.04 -9.19 0.35
C LYS A 164 -20.23 -8.63 -0.42
N THR A 165 -20.48 -7.33 -0.35
CA THR A 165 -21.65 -6.71 -1.00
C THR A 165 -21.48 -6.49 -2.49
N VAL A 166 -20.23 -6.48 -2.98
CA VAL A 166 -19.90 -6.07 -4.36
C VAL A 166 -19.94 -7.26 -5.34
N ASP A 167 -19.71 -8.50 -4.88
CA ASP A 167 -19.85 -9.73 -5.70
C ASP A 167 -21.31 -10.11 -6.03
N ARG A 168 -22.28 -9.21 -5.78
CA ARG A 168 -23.72 -9.44 -6.02
C ARG A 168 -24.31 -8.56 -7.13
N VAL A 169 -23.47 -7.82 -7.87
CA VAL A 169 -23.90 -6.98 -9.00
C VAL A 169 -23.25 -7.45 -10.30
#